data_AF-A0A6P0UDD5-F1
#
_entry.id   AF-A0A6P0UDD5-F1
#
_cell.length_a   1.000
_cell.length_b   1.000
_cell.length_c   1.000
_cell.angle_alpha   90.00
_cell.angle_beta   90.00
_cell.angle_gamma   90.00
#
_symmetry.space_group_name_H-M   'P 1'
#
loop_
_entity.id
_entity.type
_entity.pdbx_description
1 polymer ?
#
loop_
_entity_poly.entity_id
_entity_poly.type
_entity_poly.pdbx_seq_one_letter_code
_entity_poly.pdbx_strand_id
1 'polypeptide(L)'
;MVDITHKQNTLRTAVAQAIVEVSSPDTIMAILEKKVPKGDVYEMSRAAGLLGVKKTADLLPDCHPLPIEYTDIQYEINGLQIRILITVKTNYKTGVEVEAMHGASIVALNMYDMLKPIDKGVEIRNIKLLKKTGGKSDIDHSQTG
;
A
#
# COMPACT_ATOMS: atom_id res chain seq x y z
N MET A 1 -2.94 -19.99 12.47
CA MET A 1 -2.12 -19.91 11.25
C MET A 1 -2.31 -21.21 10.50
N VAL A 2 -2.56 -21.17 9.20
CA VAL A 2 -2.77 -22.39 8.40
C VAL A 2 -1.45 -23.11 8.14
N ASP A 3 -1.40 -24.43 8.29
CA ASP A 3 -0.22 -25.22 7.93
C ASP A 3 0.02 -25.20 6.40
N ILE A 4 1.17 -24.66 6.01
CA ILE A 4 1.62 -24.52 4.63
C ILE A 4 2.87 -25.36 4.33
N THR A 5 3.32 -26.21 5.24
CA THR A 5 4.57 -27.00 5.10
C THR A 5 4.60 -27.85 3.82
N HIS A 6 3.46 -28.44 3.46
CA HIS A 6 3.25 -29.26 2.26
C HIS A 6 3.19 -28.47 0.94
N LYS A 7 3.12 -27.14 0.97
CA LYS A 7 3.08 -26.31 -0.24
C LYS A 7 4.49 -26.06 -0.79
N GLN A 8 4.58 -25.88 -2.11
CA GLN A 8 5.81 -25.52 -2.79
C GLN A 8 6.01 -23.99 -2.86
N ASN A 9 7.27 -23.57 -2.91
CA ASN A 9 7.61 -22.17 -3.18
C ASN A 9 7.33 -21.85 -4.64
N THR A 10 6.62 -20.77 -4.88
CA THR A 10 6.43 -20.21 -6.23
C THR A 10 6.51 -18.70 -6.15
N LEU A 11 6.75 -18.04 -7.28
CA LEU A 11 6.59 -16.59 -7.36
C LEU A 11 5.15 -16.19 -6.99
N ARG A 12 5.03 -15.21 -6.09
CA ARG A 12 3.77 -14.61 -5.66
C ARG A 12 3.85 -13.12 -5.91
N THR A 13 2.80 -12.56 -6.47
CA THR A 13 2.67 -11.11 -6.64
C THR A 13 1.30 -10.68 -6.14
N ALA A 14 1.26 -9.54 -5.44
CA ALA A 14 0.01 -8.85 -5.14
C ALA A 14 0.15 -7.37 -5.48
N VAL A 15 -0.93 -6.79 -6.00
CA VAL A 15 -1.09 -5.36 -6.21
C VAL A 15 -2.29 -4.91 -5.40
N ALA A 16 -2.10 -3.93 -4.53
CA ALA A 16 -3.17 -3.32 -3.75
C ALA A 16 -3.20 -1.81 -3.97
N GLN A 17 -4.32 -1.19 -3.62
CA GLN A 17 -4.46 0.25 -3.62
C GLN A 17 -4.97 0.81 -2.30
N ALA A 18 -4.78 2.11 -2.13
CA ALA A 18 -5.53 2.99 -1.24
C ALA A 18 -5.78 4.32 -1.96
N ILE A 19 -6.80 5.07 -1.56
CA ILE A 19 -7.05 6.43 -2.04
C ILE A 19 -6.96 7.39 -0.86
N VAL A 20 -6.18 8.45 -1.00
CA VAL A 20 -6.18 9.60 -0.10
C VAL A 20 -6.90 10.73 -0.81
N GLU A 21 -8.08 11.10 -0.31
CA GLU A 21 -8.87 12.22 -0.80
C GLU A 21 -8.55 13.45 0.05
N VAL A 22 -8.09 14.52 -0.59
CA VAL A 22 -7.81 15.80 0.08
C VAL A 22 -9.01 16.75 -0.08
N SER A 23 -9.10 17.78 0.75
CA SER A 23 -10.26 18.70 0.73
C SER A 23 -10.07 19.90 -0.20
N SER A 24 -8.84 20.18 -0.65
CA SER A 24 -8.52 21.36 -1.46
C SER A 24 -7.45 21.07 -2.52
N PRO A 25 -7.54 21.70 -3.72
CA PRO A 25 -6.44 21.72 -4.70
C PRO A 25 -5.13 22.28 -4.14
N ASP A 26 -5.20 23.20 -3.15
CA ASP A 26 -4.01 23.78 -2.51
C ASP A 26 -3.17 22.70 -1.81
N THR A 27 -3.82 21.67 -1.25
CA THR A 27 -3.14 20.53 -0.64
C THR A 27 -2.37 19.74 -1.70
N ILE A 28 -2.96 19.50 -2.87
CA ILE A 28 -2.28 18.83 -4.00
C ILE A 28 -1.08 19.67 -4.46
N MET A 29 -1.25 20.99 -4.63
CA MET A 29 -0.15 21.88 -5.02
C MET A 29 0.97 21.87 -3.98
N ALA A 30 0.65 21.94 -2.69
CA ALA A 30 1.65 21.88 -1.63
C ALA A 30 2.45 20.57 -1.62
N ILE A 31 1.81 19.44 -1.95
CA ILE A 31 2.50 18.14 -2.12
C ILE A 31 3.46 18.20 -3.31
N LEU A 32 2.97 18.62 -4.48
CA LEU A 32 3.75 18.67 -5.72
C LEU A 32 4.96 19.63 -5.63
N GLU A 33 4.77 20.77 -4.97
CA GLU A 33 5.81 21.78 -4.76
C GLU A 33 6.70 21.49 -3.53
N LYS A 34 6.44 20.39 -2.81
CA LYS A 34 7.15 20.00 -1.58
C LYS A 34 7.12 21.08 -0.49
N LYS A 35 6.01 21.79 -0.36
CA LYS A 35 5.77 22.87 0.61
C LYS A 35 4.99 22.44 1.85
N VAL A 36 4.71 21.14 2.02
CA VAL A 36 4.10 20.63 3.25
C VAL A 36 5.10 20.80 4.41
N PRO A 37 4.70 21.38 5.57
CA PRO A 37 5.62 21.68 6.66
C PRO A 37 6.41 20.49 7.22
N LYS A 38 5.86 19.28 7.06
CA LYS A 38 6.47 18.02 7.52
C LYS A 38 7.46 17.40 6.51
N GLY A 39 7.71 18.06 5.37
CA GLY A 39 8.64 17.61 4.34
C GLY A 39 7.96 16.93 3.16
N ASP A 40 8.76 16.17 2.38
CA ASP A 40 8.30 15.48 1.18
C ASP A 40 7.34 14.33 1.53
N VAL A 41 6.07 14.50 1.17
CA VAL A 41 4.99 13.57 1.49
C VAL A 41 5.17 12.23 0.78
N TYR A 42 5.62 12.23 -0.47
CA TYR A 42 5.75 11.00 -1.25
C TYR A 42 6.94 10.16 -0.79
N GLU A 43 8.08 10.79 -0.52
CA GLU A 43 9.27 10.08 -0.06
C GLU A 43 9.09 9.52 1.35
N MET A 44 8.55 10.31 2.27
CA MET A 44 8.31 9.84 3.63
C MET A 44 7.25 8.73 3.67
N SER A 45 6.18 8.86 2.87
CA SER A 45 5.14 7.82 2.81
C SER A 45 5.65 6.55 2.13
N ARG A 46 6.55 6.66 1.16
CA ARG A 46 7.24 5.51 0.54
C ARG A 46 8.06 4.75 1.59
N ALA A 47 8.85 5.47 2.40
CA ALA A 47 9.63 4.85 3.47
C ALA A 47 8.74 4.14 4.50
N ALA A 48 7.65 4.79 4.93
CA ALA A 48 6.67 4.19 5.83
C ALA A 48 6.04 2.92 5.25
N GLY A 49 5.65 2.95 3.96
CA GLY A 49 5.11 1.79 3.25
C GLY A 49 6.07 0.62 3.19
N LEU A 50 7.34 0.85 2.84
CA LEU A 50 8.38 -0.18 2.80
C LEU A 50 8.59 -0.84 4.18
N LEU A 51 8.51 -0.07 5.26
CA LEU A 51 8.56 -0.59 6.62
C LEU A 51 7.29 -1.37 6.97
N GLY A 52 6.12 -0.84 6.64
CA GLY A 52 4.81 -1.45 6.90
C GLY A 52 4.70 -2.84 6.26
N VAL A 53 5.04 -2.94 4.97
CA VAL A 53 5.04 -4.22 4.22
C VAL A 53 5.86 -5.29 4.95
N LYS A 54 7.08 -4.96 5.39
CA LYS A 54 7.97 -5.89 6.10
C LYS A 54 7.49 -6.27 7.50
N LYS A 55 6.66 -5.44 8.13
CA LYS A 55 6.13 -5.65 9.49
C LYS A 55 4.71 -6.23 9.49
N THR A 56 4.21 -6.71 8.36
CA THR A 56 2.83 -7.23 8.25
C THR A 56 2.57 -8.39 9.22
N ALA A 57 3.48 -9.36 9.30
CA ALA A 57 3.34 -10.51 10.21
C ALA A 57 3.49 -10.12 11.70
N ASP A 58 4.11 -8.98 12.01
CA ASP A 58 4.19 -8.48 13.38
C ASP A 58 2.83 -7.93 13.87
N LEU A 59 1.98 -7.47 12.93
CA LEU A 59 0.71 -6.82 13.25
C LEU A 59 -0.52 -7.71 13.00
N LEU A 60 -0.47 -8.61 12.02
CA LEU A 60 -1.57 -9.52 11.68
C LEU A 60 -1.28 -10.93 12.24
N PRO A 61 -1.94 -11.37 13.34
CA PRO A 61 -1.52 -12.55 14.10
C PRO A 61 -1.51 -13.88 13.33
N ASP A 62 -2.34 -14.01 12.29
CA ASP A 62 -2.44 -15.24 11.50
C ASP A 62 -1.58 -15.22 10.22
N CYS A 63 -0.92 -14.10 9.92
CA CYS A 63 -0.06 -13.98 8.75
C CYS A 63 1.26 -14.71 8.95
N HIS A 64 1.67 -15.50 7.97
CA HIS A 64 2.98 -16.14 7.97
C HIS A 64 4.07 -15.09 7.82
N PRO A 65 5.14 -15.14 8.64
CA PRO A 65 6.33 -14.35 8.35
C PRO A 65 6.96 -14.86 7.05
N LEU A 66 7.22 -13.96 6.10
CA LEU A 66 7.76 -14.29 4.79
C LEU A 66 8.79 -13.26 4.32
N PRO A 67 9.80 -13.68 3.53
CA PRO A 67 10.82 -12.77 3.02
C PRO A 67 10.25 -11.93 1.88
N ILE A 68 10.16 -10.61 2.08
CA ILE A 68 9.78 -9.67 1.03
C ILE A 68 10.96 -9.48 0.08
N GLU A 69 10.81 -9.87 -1.18
CA GLU A 69 11.87 -9.77 -2.18
C GLU A 69 11.76 -8.49 -3.00
N TYR A 70 10.54 -7.96 -3.16
CA TYR A 70 10.30 -6.73 -3.92
C TYR A 70 9.10 -5.97 -3.37
N THR A 71 9.21 -4.64 -3.33
CA THR A 71 8.09 -3.73 -3.06
C THR A 71 8.25 -2.49 -3.91
N ASP A 72 7.20 -2.12 -4.63
CA ASP A 72 7.09 -0.87 -5.37
C ASP A 72 5.87 -0.09 -4.91
N ILE A 73 6.00 1.24 -4.93
CA ILE A 73 4.97 2.19 -4.48
C ILE A 73 4.86 3.29 -5.53
N GLN A 74 3.66 3.45 -6.07
CA GLN A 74 3.35 4.45 -7.10
C GLN A 74 2.21 5.34 -6.62
N TYR A 75 2.20 6.58 -7.12
CA TYR A 75 1.20 7.58 -6.80
C TYR A 75 0.61 8.14 -8.10
N GLU A 76 -0.70 8.19 -8.19
CA GLU A 76 -1.44 8.78 -9.31
C GLU A 76 -2.37 9.86 -8.76
N ILE A 77 -2.33 11.07 -9.32
CA ILE A 77 -3.24 12.16 -8.93
C ILE A 77 -4.40 12.21 -9.91
N ASN A 78 -5.63 12.23 -9.40
CA ASN A 78 -6.85 12.47 -10.16
C ASN A 78 -7.72 13.49 -9.42
N GLY A 79 -7.63 14.76 -9.80
CA GLY A 79 -8.30 15.85 -9.09
C GLY A 79 -7.81 15.95 -7.65
N LEU A 80 -8.71 15.73 -6.70
CA LEU A 80 -8.42 15.75 -5.26
C LEU A 80 -8.06 14.37 -4.68
N GLN A 81 -7.95 13.35 -5.52
CA GLN A 81 -7.63 11.99 -5.09
C GLN A 81 -6.20 11.65 -5.44
N ILE A 82 -5.47 11.14 -4.45
CA ILE A 82 -4.16 10.53 -4.64
C ILE A 82 -4.36 9.03 -4.50
N ARG A 83 -4.27 8.33 -5.62
CA ARG A 83 -4.31 6.87 -5.66
C ARG A 83 -2.90 6.34 -5.39
N ILE A 84 -2.80 5.50 -4.38
CA ILE A 84 -1.58 4.79 -4.00
C ILE A 84 -1.70 3.39 -4.57
N LEU A 85 -0.67 2.94 -5.27
CA LEU A 85 -0.54 1.57 -5.76
C LEU A 85 0.68 0.93 -5.12
N ILE A 86 0.50 -0.24 -4.51
CA ILE A 86 1.60 -1.03 -3.96
C ILE A 86 1.65 -2.38 -4.64
N THR A 87 2.83 -2.72 -5.16
CA THR A 87 3.14 -4.05 -5.68
C THR A 87 4.13 -4.75 -4.76
N VAL A 88 3.78 -5.94 -4.28
CA VAL A 88 4.67 -6.78 -3.45
C VAL A 88 4.93 -8.11 -4.16
N LYS A 89 6.18 -8.58 -4.10
CA LYS A 89 6.56 -9.91 -4.61
C LYS A 89 7.44 -10.68 -3.63
N THR A 90 7.29 -12.00 -3.67
CA THR A 90 8.12 -12.96 -2.93
C THR A 90 8.14 -14.30 -3.68
N ASN A 91 9.12 -15.16 -3.40
CA ASN A 91 9.08 -16.56 -3.76
C ASN A 91 8.81 -17.43 -2.53
N TYR A 92 7.54 -17.79 -2.30
CA TYR A 92 7.13 -18.45 -1.05
C TYR A 92 5.88 -19.34 -1.19
N LYS A 93 5.50 -19.97 -0.08
CA LYS A 93 4.43 -20.97 0.04
C LYS A 93 3.01 -20.39 0.15
N THR A 94 2.90 -19.09 0.45
CA THR A 94 1.64 -18.36 0.61
C THR A 94 1.72 -17.02 -0.13
N GLY A 95 0.56 -16.44 -0.44
CA GLY A 95 0.48 -15.15 -1.14
C GLY A 95 0.91 -13.97 -0.29
N VAL A 96 0.94 -12.78 -0.92
CA VAL A 96 1.37 -11.50 -0.32
C VAL A 96 0.28 -10.43 -0.39
N GLU A 97 -0.99 -10.85 -0.42
CA GLU A 97 -2.14 -9.96 -0.54
C GLU A 97 -2.21 -8.98 0.64
N VAL A 98 -2.01 -9.50 1.84
CA VAL A 98 -2.10 -8.75 3.09
C VAL A 98 -0.92 -7.81 3.28
N GLU A 99 0.27 -8.19 2.82
CA GLU A 99 1.45 -7.31 2.78
C GLU A 99 1.20 -6.09 1.88
N ALA A 100 0.65 -6.31 0.68
CA ALA A 100 0.36 -5.23 -0.25
C ALA A 100 -0.73 -4.28 0.31
N MET A 101 -1.83 -4.83 0.84
CA MET A 101 -2.92 -4.02 1.43
C MET A 101 -2.49 -3.30 2.70
N HIS A 102 -1.71 -3.96 3.56
CA HIS A 102 -1.16 -3.35 4.77
C HIS A 102 -0.20 -2.21 4.41
N GLY A 103 0.71 -2.43 3.45
CA GLY A 103 1.54 -1.37 2.90
C GLY A 103 0.71 -0.18 2.43
N ALA A 104 -0.34 -0.40 1.63
CA ALA A 104 -1.18 0.67 1.10
C ALA A 104 -1.87 1.46 2.22
N SER A 105 -2.31 0.75 3.27
CA SER A 105 -2.88 1.33 4.48
C SER A 105 -1.89 2.23 5.22
N ILE A 106 -0.64 1.77 5.38
CA ILE A 106 0.42 2.52 6.07
C ILE A 106 0.85 3.76 5.28
N VAL A 107 0.99 3.63 3.95
CA VAL A 107 1.27 4.79 3.09
C VAL A 107 0.17 5.84 3.21
N ALA A 108 -1.10 5.42 3.12
CA ALA A 108 -2.23 6.34 3.23
C ALA A 108 -2.31 7.00 4.62
N LEU A 109 -2.09 6.24 5.69
CA LEU A 109 -2.08 6.76 7.05
C LEU A 109 -0.93 7.75 7.29
N ASN A 110 0.25 7.46 6.74
CA ASN A 110 1.38 8.40 6.81
C ASN A 110 1.09 9.68 6.03
N MET A 111 0.47 9.59 4.84
CA MET A 111 0.03 10.78 4.10
C MET A 111 -0.95 11.62 4.92
N TYR A 112 -1.96 10.99 5.54
CA TYR A 112 -2.88 11.69 6.45
C TYR A 112 -2.10 12.40 7.57
N ASP A 113 -1.18 11.70 8.22
CA ASP A 113 -0.35 12.25 9.30
C ASP A 113 0.48 13.48 8.85
N MET A 114 0.95 13.47 7.59
CA MET A 114 1.71 14.54 6.98
C MET A 114 0.85 15.74 6.54
N LEU A 115 -0.38 15.49 6.09
CA LEU A 115 -1.27 16.49 5.51
C LEU A 115 -2.20 17.14 6.53
N LYS A 116 -2.52 16.46 7.65
CA LYS A 116 -3.41 16.99 8.70
C LYS A 116 -3.05 18.38 9.26
N PRO A 117 -1.80 18.90 9.20
CA PRO A 117 -1.52 20.28 9.59
C PRO A 117 -2.10 21.33 8.63
N ILE A 118 -2.18 21.03 7.32
CA ILE A 118 -2.61 21.97 6.28
C ILE A 118 -4.00 21.65 5.72
N ASP A 119 -4.47 20.41 5.90
CA ASP A 119 -5.76 19.94 5.41
C ASP A 119 -6.44 19.06 6.47
N LYS A 120 -7.57 19.52 7.01
CA LYS A 120 -8.31 18.79 8.06
C LYS A 120 -9.35 17.82 7.49
N GLY A 121 -9.65 17.90 6.19
CA GLY A 121 -10.66 17.08 5.54
C GLY A 121 -10.09 15.89 4.78
N VAL A 122 -8.83 15.51 5.05
CA VAL A 122 -8.20 14.35 4.40
C VAL A 122 -8.91 13.06 4.80
N GLU A 123 -9.29 12.25 3.82
CA GLU A 123 -9.94 10.95 4.03
C GLU A 123 -9.15 9.81 3.37
N ILE A 124 -9.12 8.66 4.03
CA ILE A 124 -8.56 7.42 3.47
C ILE A 124 -9.72 6.54 3.02
N ARG A 125 -9.72 6.18 1.74
CA ARG A 125 -10.79 5.42 1.09
C ARG A 125 -10.21 4.22 0.34
N ASN A 126 -11.07 3.25 0.05
CA ASN A 126 -10.86 2.21 -0.95
C ASN A 126 -9.52 1.46 -0.85
N ILE A 127 -9.16 1.04 0.37
CA ILE A 127 -8.07 0.08 0.58
C ILE A 127 -8.54 -1.27 0.07
N LYS A 128 -8.02 -1.73 -1.07
CA LYS A 128 -8.45 -2.98 -1.70
C LYS A 128 -7.33 -3.67 -2.47
N LEU A 129 -7.43 -4.99 -2.57
CA LEU A 129 -6.61 -5.78 -3.48
C LEU A 129 -7.08 -5.56 -4.92
N LEU A 130 -6.15 -5.24 -5.82
CA LEU A 130 -6.41 -5.11 -7.24
C LEU A 130 -6.04 -6.35 -8.01
N LYS A 131 -4.93 -6.98 -7.68
CA LYS A 131 -4.45 -8.14 -8.41
C LYS A 131 -3.68 -9.07 -7.49
N LYS A 132 -3.79 -10.37 -7.71
CA LYS A 132 -2.84 -11.34 -7.20
C LYS A 132 -2.54 -12.41 -8.23
N THR A 133 -1.30 -12.87 -8.25
CA THR A 133 -0.89 -13.99 -9.08
C THR A 133 0.00 -14.95 -8.30
N GLY A 134 -0.04 -16.21 -8.71
CA GLY A 134 0.81 -17.27 -8.17
C GLY A 134 0.12 -18.05 -7.05
N GLY A 135 0.10 -19.37 -7.20
CA GLY A 135 -0.60 -20.28 -6.30
C GLY A 135 -1.70 -21.07 -6.96
N LYS A 136 -2.76 -21.30 -6.19
CA LYS A 136 -3.96 -22.00 -6.68
C LYS A 136 -4.91 -21.10 -7.47
N SER A 137 -4.91 -19.80 -7.19
CA SER A 137 -5.90 -18.84 -7.70
C SER A 137 -5.25 -17.51 -8.02
N ASP A 138 -5.55 -16.99 -9.20
CA ASP A 138 -5.22 -15.63 -9.60
C ASP A 138 -6.48 -14.76 -9.52
N ILE A 139 -6.30 -13.47 -9.24
CA ILE A 139 -7.38 -12.48 -9.17
C ILE A 139 -6.93 -11.24 -9.92
N ASP A 140 -7.80 -10.65 -10.74
CA ASP A 140 -7.59 -9.36 -11.38
C ASP A 140 -8.87 -8.50 -11.31
N HIS A 141 -8.84 -7.50 -10.45
CA HIS A 141 -9.84 -6.46 -10.21
C HIS A 141 -9.36 -5.08 -10.68
N SER A 142 -8.27 -5.02 -11.46
CA SER A 142 -7.70 -3.74 -11.93
C SER A 142 -8.65 -2.92 -12.81
N GLN A 143 -9.68 -3.56 -13.38
CA GLN A 143 -10.68 -2.94 -14.26
C GLN A 143 -12.00 -2.55 -13.57
N THR A 144 -12.18 -2.93 -12.30
CA THR A 144 -13.38 -2.60 -11.53
C THR A 144 -13.05 -1.44 -10.57
N GLY A 145 -13.23 -0.22 -11.09
CA GLY A 145 -13.08 1.06 -10.38
C GLY A 145 -14.04 1.16 -9.20
#